data_AF-A0A6L7CDN0-F1
#
_entry.id   AF-A0A6L7CDN0-F1
#
_cell.length_a   1.000
_cell.length_b   1.000
_cell.length_c   1.000
_cell.angle_alpha   90.00
_cell.angle_beta   90.00
_cell.angle_gamma   90.00
#
_symmetry.space_group_name_H-M   'P 1'
#
loop_
_entity.id
_entity.type
_entity.pdbx_description
1 polymer ?
#
loop_
_entity_poly.entity_id
_entity_poly.type
_entity_poly.pdbx_seq_one_letter_code
_entity_poly.pdbx_strand_id
1 'polypeptide(L)' 'RGFDFEMINVDRVPEAAEALRAQGFRQLPVVIAGDLSWSGFRPDMINRLHPAPHAASA' A
#
# COMPACT_ATOMS: atom_id res chain seq x y z
N ARG A 1 4.57 2.41 -17.26
CA ARG A 1 5.16 1.73 -16.09
C ARG A 1 4.03 1.44 -15.12
N GLY A 2 3.96 0.24 -14.59
CA GLY A 2 2.95 -0.17 -13.61
C GLY A 2 3.62 -0.81 -12.40
N PHE A 3 2.87 -0.91 -11.32
CA PHE A 3 3.24 -1.70 -10.15
C PHE A 3 2.38 -2.96 -10.14
N ASP A 4 2.97 -4.09 -9.78
CA ASP A 4 2.19 -5.25 -9.41
C ASP A 4 1.66 -5.04 -7.99
N PHE A 5 0.39 -5.31 -7.77
CA PHE A 5 -0.25 -5.20 -6.48
C PHE A 5 -1.40 -6.19 -6.36
N GLU A 6 -1.70 -6.54 -5.12
CA GLU A 6 -2.89 -7.32 -4.78
C GLU A 6 -3.94 -6.40 -4.14
N MET A 7 -5.22 -6.69 -4.42
CA MET A 7 -6.33 -5.92 -3.88
C MET A 7 -7.15 -6.80 -2.94
N ILE A 8 -7.34 -6.33 -1.72
CA ILE A 8 -8.23 -6.95 -0.75
C ILE A 8 -9.46 -6.05 -0.58
N ASN A 9 -10.63 -6.56 -0.96
CA ASN A 9 -11.89 -5.88 -0.67
C ASN A 9 -12.30 -6.18 0.77
N VAL A 10 -12.14 -5.18 1.64
CA VAL A 10 -12.43 -5.26 3.08
C VAL A 10 -13.91 -5.53 3.39
N ASP A 11 -14.84 -5.21 2.47
CA ASP A 11 -16.27 -5.55 2.65
C ASP A 11 -16.51 -7.06 2.53
N ARG A 12 -15.61 -7.79 1.86
CA ARG A 12 -15.66 -9.24 1.69
C ARG A 12 -14.77 -9.99 2.67
N VAL A 13 -13.88 -9.28 3.36
CA VAL A 13 -12.92 -9.85 4.31
C VAL A 13 -12.96 -9.05 5.61
N PRO A 14 -13.97 -9.30 6.49
CA PRO A 14 -14.16 -8.52 7.71
C PRO A 14 -12.94 -8.53 8.64
N GLU A 15 -12.19 -9.63 8.68
CA GLU A 15 -10.95 -9.75 9.47
C GLU A 15 -9.90 -8.72 9.04
N ALA A 16 -9.74 -8.48 7.73
CA ALA A 16 -8.84 -7.45 7.23
C ALA A 16 -9.32 -6.05 7.64
N ALA A 17 -10.63 -5.81 7.64
CA ALA A 17 -11.21 -4.54 8.08
C ALA A 17 -10.96 -4.27 9.58
N GLU A 18 -11.12 -5.29 10.42
CA GLU A 18 -10.83 -5.21 11.87
C GLU A 18 -9.34 -4.96 12.11
N ALA A 19 -8.45 -5.70 11.43
CA ALA A 19 -7.01 -5.54 11.56
C ALA A 19 -6.54 -4.13 11.17
N LEU A 20 -7.08 -3.55 10.09
CA LEU A 20 -6.77 -2.19 9.67
C LEU A 20 -7.28 -1.15 10.68
N ARG A 21 -8.47 -1.36 11.25
CA ARG A 21 -9.01 -0.47 12.31
C ARG A 21 -8.19 -0.54 13.59
N ALA A 22 -7.73 -1.72 13.99
CA ALA A 22 -6.85 -1.90 15.15
C ALA A 22 -5.49 -1.17 14.96
N GLN A 23 -4.99 -1.08 13.73
CA GLN A 23 -3.80 -0.29 13.37
C GLN A 23 -4.06 1.23 13.32
N GLY A 24 -5.30 1.67 13.54
CA GLY A 24 -5.68 3.08 13.60
C GLY A 24 -6.06 3.69 12.24
N PHE A 25 -6.12 2.90 11.17
CA PHE A 25 -6.61 3.40 9.88
C PHE A 25 -8.11 3.70 9.95
N ARG A 26 -8.51 4.85 9.42
CA ARG A 26 -9.91 5.33 9.41
C ARG A 26 -10.42 5.69 8.02
N GLN A 27 -9.57 5.59 7.00
CA GLN A 27 -9.88 5.96 5.63
C GLN A 27 -9.39 4.87 4.68
N LEU A 28 -10.16 4.61 3.62
CA LEU A 28 -9.79 3.75 2.50
C LEU A 28 -9.36 4.60 1.27
N PRO A 29 -8.58 4.03 0.33
CA PRO A 29 -7.91 2.74 0.44
C PRO A 29 -6.78 2.78 1.48
N VAL A 30 -6.42 1.63 2.05
CA VAL A 30 -5.15 1.46 2.76
C VAL A 30 -4.20 0.75 1.82
N VAL A 31 -2.98 1.27 1.69
CA VAL A 31 -1.91 0.65 0.91
C VAL A 31 -0.79 0.28 1.86
N ILE A 32 -0.31 -0.95 1.72
CA ILE A 32 0.85 -1.49 2.44
C ILE A 32 1.85 -1.94 1.38
N ALA A 33 3.06 -1.41 1.44
CA ALA A 33 4.14 -1.69 0.48
C ALA A 33 5.48 -1.78 1.24
N GLY A 34 5.89 -3.00 1.56
CA GLY A 34 7.02 -3.24 2.45
C GLY A 34 6.79 -2.57 3.80
N ASP A 35 7.72 -1.72 4.23
CA ASP A 35 7.65 -0.99 5.50
C ASP A 35 6.78 0.27 5.44
N LEU A 36 6.27 0.63 4.26
CA LEU A 36 5.42 1.80 4.07
C LEU A 36 3.95 1.40 4.16
N SER A 37 3.20 2.12 4.99
CA SER A 37 1.74 1.98 5.06
C SER A 37 1.07 3.34 5.14
N TRP A 38 0.02 3.56 4.36
CA TRP A 38 -0.76 4.81 4.40
C TRP A 38 -2.23 4.57 4.04
N SER A 39 -3.07 5.53 4.41
CA SER A 39 -4.48 5.59 4.01
C SER A 39 -4.76 6.76 3.06
N GLY A 40 -5.75 6.57 2.20
CA GLY A 40 -6.22 7.55 1.23
C GLY A 40 -5.41 7.59 -0.07
N PHE A 41 -5.88 8.39 -1.03
CA PHE A 41 -5.18 8.59 -2.29
C PHE A 41 -3.97 9.51 -2.09
N ARG A 42 -2.78 8.93 -2.07
CA ARG A 42 -1.49 9.60 -1.84
C ARG A 42 -0.54 9.38 -3.03
N PRO A 43 -0.66 10.16 -4.13
CA PRO A 43 0.19 10.00 -5.29
C PRO A 43 1.67 10.21 -4.97
N ASP A 44 1.98 11.05 -3.97
CA ASP A 44 3.33 11.25 -3.46
C ASP A 44 3.94 9.98 -2.87
N MET A 45 3.16 9.18 -2.13
CA MET A 45 3.61 7.90 -1.57
C MET A 45 3.73 6.83 -2.65
N ILE A 46 2.81 6.80 -3.62
CA ILE A 46 2.87 5.88 -4.77
C ILE A 46 4.15 6.12 -5.59
N ASN A 47 4.52 7.37 -5.84
CA ASN A 47 5.73 7.70 -6.59
C ASN A 47 7.02 7.25 -5.88
N ARG A 48 7.01 7.12 -4.54
CA ARG A 48 8.16 6.59 -3.78
C ARG A 48 8.38 5.09 -3.97
N LEU A 49 7.38 4.36 -4.48
CA LEU A 49 7.50 2.93 -4.73
C LEU A 49 8.32 2.59 -5.98
N HIS A 50 8.69 3.60 -6.78
CA HIS A 50 9.59 3.34 -7.89
C HIS A 50 10.90 2.77 -7.36
N PRO A 51 11.31 1.57 -7.81
CA PRO A 51 12.58 1.00 -7.40
C PRO A 51 13.68 1.98 -7.78
N ALA A 52 14.63 2.19 -6.87
CA ALA A 52 15.87 2.88 -7.21
C ALA A 52 16.43 2.22 -8.48
N PRO A 53 16.94 2.98 -9.46
CA PRO A 53 17.58 2.37 -10.61
C PRO A 53 18.63 1.40 -10.08
N HIS A 54 18.49 0.12 -10.47
CA HIS A 54 19.50 -0.88 -10.19
C HIS A 54 20.81 -0.27 -10.68
N ALA A 55 21.71 0.09 -9.77
CA ALA A 55 23.04 0.55 -10.17
C ALA A 55 23.62 -0.61 -10.97
N ALA A 56 23.75 -0.40 -12.29
CA ALA A 56 24.31 -1.41 -13.16
C ALA A 56 25.70 -1.74 -12.61
N SER A 57 25.84 -2.92 -12.02
CA SER A 57 27.15 -3.50 -11.75
C SER A 57 27.83 -3.67 -13.11
N ALA A 58 29.04 -3.11 -13.21
CA ALA A 58 29.91 -3.06 -14.38
C ALA A 58 30.18 -4.43 -15.01
#